data_AF-A0A507F467-F1
#
_entry.id   AF-A0A507F467-F1
#
_cell.length_a   1.000
_cell.length_b   1.000
_cell.length_c   1.000
_cell.angle_alpha   90.00
_cell.angle_beta   90.00
_cell.angle_gamma   90.00
#
_symmetry.space_group_name_H-M   'P 1'
#
loop_
_entity.id
_entity.type
_entity.pdbx_description
1 polymer ?
#
loop_
_entity_poly.entity_id
_entity_poly.type
_entity_poly.pdbx_seq_one_letter_code
_entity_poly.pdbx_strand_id
1 'polypeptide(L)'
;MSREEIFDWFQRRLNRPPEAYDIYKVAKDFYQLGAYSRALVCLQQYITLPGASIPGRHLLGYCFLNLGEIEKALREFKKCVKEGYHDDWQLVVELTMEMESKRRREQDMGAIQV
;
A
#
# COMPACT_ATOMS: atom_id res chain seq x y z
N MET A 1 1.12 -16.26 2.77
CA MET A 1 0.23 -15.97 1.64
C MET A 1 1.06 -15.35 0.54
N SER A 2 1.63 -16.21 -0.31
CA SER A 2 2.22 -15.83 -1.59
C SER A 2 1.11 -15.47 -2.58
N ARG A 3 1.48 -14.89 -3.73
CA ARG A 3 0.52 -14.58 -4.81
C ARG A 3 -0.24 -15.84 -5.28
N GLU A 4 0.43 -16.97 -5.37
CA GLU A 4 -0.17 -18.25 -5.81
C GLU A 4 -1.20 -18.76 -4.80
N GLU A 5 -0.88 -18.68 -3.50
CA GLU A 5 -1.80 -19.06 -2.41
C GLU A 5 -3.09 -18.22 -2.42
N ILE A 6 -3.00 -16.94 -2.80
CA ILE A 6 -4.17 -16.07 -2.94
C ILE A 6 -5.06 -16.50 -4.09
N PHE A 7 -4.49 -16.80 -5.26
CA PHE A 7 -5.26 -17.24 -6.43
C PHE A 7 -5.97 -18.56 -6.17
N ASP A 8 -5.29 -19.55 -5.58
CA ASP A 8 -5.90 -20.81 -5.20
C ASP A 8 -7.03 -20.60 -4.16
N TRP A 9 -6.81 -19.73 -3.16
CA TRP A 9 -7.86 -19.39 -2.20
C TRP A 9 -9.09 -18.76 -2.87
N PHE A 10 -8.90 -17.82 -3.79
CA PHE A 10 -10.00 -17.22 -4.54
C PHE A 10 -10.68 -18.25 -5.46
N GLN A 11 -9.94 -19.10 -6.16
CA GLN A 11 -10.49 -20.12 -7.05
C GLN A 11 -11.31 -21.19 -6.31
N ARG A 12 -10.93 -21.54 -5.07
CA ARG A 12 -11.73 -22.47 -4.25
C ARG A 12 -13.04 -21.85 -3.77
N ARG A 13 -13.06 -20.53 -3.59
CA ARG A 13 -14.19 -19.79 -3.00
C ARG A 13 -15.13 -19.23 -4.06
N LEU A 14 -14.57 -18.84 -5.19
CA LEU A 14 -15.27 -18.34 -6.35
C LEU A 14 -15.17 -19.42 -7.42
N ASN A 15 -16.31 -19.94 -7.88
CA ASN A 15 -16.34 -20.86 -9.02
C ASN A 15 -16.07 -20.13 -10.37
N ARG A 16 -15.21 -19.11 -10.34
CA ARG A 16 -14.76 -18.26 -11.45
C ARG A 16 -13.44 -17.55 -11.07
N PRO A 17 -12.66 -17.04 -12.03
CA PRO A 17 -11.51 -16.20 -11.74
C PRO A 17 -11.91 -14.96 -10.91
N PRO A 18 -11.08 -14.54 -9.92
CA PRO A 18 -11.34 -13.33 -9.16
C PRO A 18 -11.16 -12.08 -10.01
N GLU A 19 -12.05 -11.13 -9.86
CA GLU A 19 -11.96 -9.81 -10.50
C GLU A 19 -11.39 -8.77 -9.51
N ALA A 20 -11.04 -7.59 -10.03
CA ALA A 20 -10.51 -6.51 -9.21
C ALA A 20 -11.39 -6.20 -7.99
N TYR A 21 -12.71 -6.20 -8.18
CA TYR A 21 -13.68 -5.98 -7.10
C TYR A 21 -13.57 -7.03 -5.97
N ASP A 22 -13.47 -8.32 -6.32
CA ASP A 22 -13.39 -9.41 -5.34
C ASP A 22 -12.11 -9.29 -4.50
N ILE A 23 -10.99 -9.01 -5.16
CA ILE A 23 -9.69 -8.86 -4.50
C ILE A 23 -9.68 -7.62 -3.61
N TYR A 24 -10.21 -6.48 -4.07
CA TYR A 24 -10.28 -5.27 -3.28
C TYR A 24 -11.11 -5.44 -2.01
N LYS A 25 -12.25 -6.13 -2.10
CA LYS A 25 -13.11 -6.38 -0.94
C LYS A 25 -12.36 -7.16 0.14
N VAL A 26 -11.72 -8.27 -0.23
CA VAL A 26 -10.96 -9.10 0.71
C VAL A 26 -9.74 -8.35 1.27
N ALA A 27 -9.04 -7.58 0.43
CA ALA A 27 -7.95 -6.73 0.88
C ALA A 27 -8.40 -5.71 1.93
N LYS A 28 -9.56 -5.07 1.70
CA LYS A 28 -10.15 -4.12 2.62
C LYS A 28 -10.54 -4.79 3.94
N ASP A 29 -11.12 -5.98 3.89
CA ASP A 29 -11.44 -6.75 5.09
C ASP A 29 -10.17 -7.10 5.88
N PHE A 30 -9.10 -7.56 5.20
CA PHE A 30 -7.81 -7.79 5.87
C PHE A 30 -7.22 -6.51 6.48
N TYR A 31 -7.32 -5.38 5.79
CA TYR A 31 -6.86 -4.10 6.32
C TYR A 31 -7.63 -3.70 7.60
N GLN A 32 -8.96 -3.84 7.59
CA GLN A 32 -9.80 -3.54 8.75
C GLN A 32 -9.51 -4.45 9.95
N LEU A 33 -9.07 -5.69 9.70
CA LEU A 33 -8.63 -6.62 10.72
C LEU A 33 -7.19 -6.37 11.21
N GLY A 34 -6.49 -5.35 10.69
CA GLY A 34 -5.08 -5.08 10.99
C GLY A 34 -4.11 -6.07 10.34
N ALA A 35 -4.59 -6.95 9.46
CA ALA A 35 -3.78 -7.93 8.75
C ALA A 35 -3.08 -7.30 7.53
N TYR A 36 -2.30 -6.25 7.76
CA TYR A 36 -1.71 -5.41 6.72
C TYR A 36 -0.82 -6.16 5.74
N SER A 37 -0.08 -7.16 6.20
CA SER A 37 0.75 -8.01 5.32
C SER A 37 -0.09 -8.83 4.35
N ARG A 38 -1.27 -9.32 4.75
CA ARG A 38 -2.18 -10.04 3.85
C ARG A 38 -2.89 -9.09 2.89
N ALA A 39 -3.37 -7.96 3.40
CA ALA A 39 -3.95 -6.91 2.58
C ALA A 39 -2.98 -6.43 1.51
N LEU A 40 -1.70 -6.25 1.87
CA LEU A 40 -0.62 -5.86 0.95
C LEU A 40 -0.50 -6.82 -0.23
N VAL A 41 -0.43 -8.13 0.02
CA VAL A 41 -0.28 -9.11 -1.08
C VAL A 41 -1.52 -9.11 -1.98
N CYS A 42 -2.73 -9.02 -1.41
CA CYS A 42 -3.96 -8.87 -2.20
C CYS A 42 -3.94 -7.59 -3.06
N LEU A 43 -3.54 -6.45 -2.49
CA LEU A 43 -3.54 -5.17 -3.21
C LEU A 43 -2.46 -5.07 -4.29
N GLN A 44 -1.31 -5.71 -4.07
CA GLN A 44 -0.28 -5.84 -5.10
C GLN A 44 -0.77 -6.63 -6.32
N GLN A 45 -1.67 -7.60 -6.12
CA GLN A 45 -2.33 -8.29 -7.22
C GLN A 45 -3.46 -7.44 -7.81
N TYR A 46 -4.25 -6.77 -6.97
CA TYR A 46 -5.36 -5.90 -7.40
C TYR A 46 -4.89 -4.87 -8.44
N ILE A 47 -3.79 -4.17 -8.18
CA ILE A 47 -3.31 -3.09 -9.07
C ILE A 47 -2.87 -3.57 -10.46
N THR A 48 -2.76 -4.88 -10.69
CA THR A 48 -2.43 -5.45 -12.01
C THR A 48 -3.67 -5.87 -12.80
N LEU A 49 -4.86 -5.83 -12.21
CA LEU A 49 -6.08 -6.32 -12.84
C LEU A 49 -6.81 -5.23 -13.64
N PRO A 50 -7.48 -5.60 -14.77
CA PRO A 50 -8.47 -4.74 -15.38
C PRO A 50 -9.57 -4.40 -14.37
N GLY A 51 -9.93 -3.12 -14.27
CA GLY A 51 -10.87 -2.62 -13.26
C GLY A 51 -10.24 -2.20 -11.93
N ALA A 52 -8.92 -2.27 -11.81
CA ALA A 52 -8.22 -1.62 -10.71
C ALA A 52 -8.45 -0.10 -10.74
N SER A 53 -8.79 0.44 -9.58
CA SER A 53 -9.08 1.86 -9.37
C SER A 53 -8.22 2.42 -8.25
N ILE A 54 -8.07 3.75 -8.26
CA ILE A 54 -7.30 4.53 -7.31
C ILE A 54 -7.54 4.19 -5.83
N PRO A 55 -8.79 3.97 -5.33
CA PRO A 55 -9.01 3.61 -3.94
C PRO A 55 -8.22 2.38 -3.46
N GLY A 56 -7.96 1.41 -4.33
CA GLY A 56 -7.11 0.27 -3.96
C GLY A 56 -5.62 0.61 -3.93
N ARG A 57 -5.14 1.54 -4.77
CA ARG A 57 -3.76 2.05 -4.68
C ARG A 57 -3.56 2.89 -3.41
N HIS A 58 -4.56 3.69 -3.06
CA HIS A 58 -4.61 4.43 -1.81
C HIS A 58 -4.53 3.48 -0.59
N LEU A 59 -5.36 2.44 -0.57
CA LEU A 59 -5.31 1.41 0.48
C LEU A 59 -3.97 0.66 0.53
N LEU A 60 -3.32 0.46 -0.62
CA LEU A 60 -1.99 -0.13 -0.71
C LEU A 60 -0.94 0.75 -0.02
N GLY A 61 -1.02 2.08 -0.21
CA GLY A 61 -0.19 3.06 0.50
C GLY A 61 -0.35 2.93 2.02
N TYR A 62 -1.58 2.83 2.52
CA TYR A 62 -1.84 2.62 3.95
C TYR A 62 -1.32 1.29 4.47
N CYS A 63 -1.39 0.21 3.68
CA CYS A 63 -0.79 -1.07 4.08
C CYS A 63 0.73 -0.93 4.27
N PHE A 64 1.43 -0.26 3.35
CA PHE A 64 2.86 0.02 3.51
C PHE A 64 3.13 0.88 4.76
N LEU A 65 2.34 1.93 4.99
CA LEU A 65 2.52 2.81 6.13
C LEU A 65 2.38 2.06 7.47
N ASN A 66 1.34 1.23 7.61
CA ASN A 66 1.12 0.43 8.81
C ASN A 66 2.18 -0.66 9.02
N LEU A 67 2.93 -1.04 7.98
CA LEU A 67 4.06 -1.96 8.06
C LEU A 67 5.40 -1.24 8.28
N GLY A 68 5.40 0.09 8.43
CA GLY A 68 6.61 0.91 8.62
C GLY A 68 7.40 1.18 7.34
N GLU A 69 6.85 0.82 6.17
CA GLU A 69 7.50 0.94 4.86
C GLU A 69 7.21 2.31 4.22
N ILE A 70 7.67 3.37 4.88
CA ILE A 70 7.29 4.77 4.60
C ILE A 70 7.63 5.18 3.16
N GLU A 71 8.79 4.81 2.64
CA GLU A 71 9.20 5.15 1.28
C GLU A 71 8.28 4.53 0.23
N LYS A 72 7.80 3.30 0.48
CA LYS A 72 6.86 2.60 -0.41
C LYS A 72 5.49 3.26 -0.32
N ALA A 73 5.03 3.58 0.88
CA ALA A 73 3.76 4.29 1.11
C ALA A 73 3.73 5.63 0.36
N LEU A 74 4.77 6.45 0.53
CA LEU A 74 4.90 7.74 -0.13
C LEU A 74 4.84 7.64 -1.65
N ARG A 75 5.45 6.61 -2.24
CA ARG A 75 5.39 6.38 -3.70
C ARG A 75 3.97 6.09 -4.18
N GLU A 76 3.19 5.31 -3.44
CA GLU A 76 1.82 5.00 -3.83
C GLU A 76 0.88 6.20 -3.67
N PHE A 77 1.00 6.98 -2.58
CA PHE A 77 0.22 8.20 -2.39
C PHE A 77 0.54 9.27 -3.43
N LYS A 78 1.82 9.46 -3.81
CA LYS A 78 2.20 10.38 -4.90
C LYS A 78 1.55 10.03 -6.23
N LYS A 79 1.40 8.74 -6.54
CA LYS A 79 0.69 8.29 -7.74
C LYS A 79 -0.81 8.61 -7.64
N CYS A 80 -1.44 8.36 -6.49
CA CYS A 80 -2.85 8.67 -6.26
C CYS A 80 -3.13 10.17 -6.47
N VAL A 81 -2.32 11.05 -5.87
CA VAL A 81 -2.44 12.51 -6.07
C VAL A 81 -2.26 12.90 -7.54
N LYS A 82 -1.26 12.34 -8.23
CA LYS A 82 -1.02 12.63 -9.65
C LYS A 82 -2.21 12.24 -10.55
N GLU A 83 -2.95 11.21 -10.18
CA GLU A 83 -4.14 10.73 -10.90
C GLU A 83 -5.44 11.43 -10.45
N GLY A 84 -5.35 12.48 -9.62
CA GLY A 84 -6.50 13.32 -9.23
C GLY A 84 -7.15 12.93 -7.90
N TYR A 85 -6.55 12.02 -7.13
CA TYR A 85 -7.02 11.67 -5.78
C TYR A 85 -6.41 12.62 -4.75
N HIS A 86 -7.08 13.74 -4.55
CA HIS A 86 -6.52 14.82 -3.76
C HIS A 86 -6.50 14.48 -2.27
N ASP A 87 -7.32 13.57 -1.76
CA ASP A 87 -7.36 13.20 -0.33
C ASP A 87 -5.99 12.76 0.24
N ASP A 88 -5.06 12.33 -0.63
CA ASP A 88 -3.70 11.91 -0.25
C ASP A 88 -2.68 13.06 -0.18
N TRP A 89 -3.02 14.29 -0.60
CA TRP A 89 -2.05 15.39 -0.72
C TRP A 89 -1.36 15.71 0.61
N GLN A 90 -2.15 15.75 1.70
CA GLN A 90 -1.66 16.07 3.03
C GLN A 90 -0.71 14.99 3.51
N LEU A 91 -1.06 13.72 3.29
CA LEU A 91 -0.24 12.58 3.67
C LEU A 91 1.09 12.54 2.91
N VAL A 92 1.10 12.93 1.63
CA VAL A 92 2.33 13.08 0.85
C VAL A 92 3.26 14.14 1.47
N VAL A 93 2.71 15.27 1.92
CA VAL A 93 3.50 16.33 2.57
C VAL A 93 4.07 15.83 3.89
N GLU A 94 3.24 15.25 4.75
CA GLU A 94 3.62 14.75 6.08
C GLU A 94 4.76 13.72 5.98
N LEU A 95 4.59 12.70 5.13
CA LEU A 95 5.60 11.64 4.96
C LEU A 95 6.89 12.17 4.33
N THR A 96 6.81 13.16 3.44
CA THR A 96 8.00 13.80 2.86
C THR A 96 8.80 14.55 3.94
N MET A 97 8.12 15.31 4.79
CA MET A 97 8.77 16.01 5.91
C MET A 97 9.38 15.04 6.92
N GLU A 98 8.67 13.95 7.24
CA GLU A 98 9.19 12.92 8.15
C GLU A 98 10.49 12.30 7.61
N MET A 99 10.52 11.93 6.33
CA MET A 99 11.71 11.38 5.67
C MET A 99 12.90 12.35 5.69
N GLU A 100 12.67 13.64 5.40
CA GLU A 100 13.73 14.64 5.43
C GLU A 100 14.24 14.90 6.84
N SER A 101 13.37 14.83 7.84
CA SER A 101 13.76 14.97 9.25
C SER A 101 14.63 13.79 9.70
N LYS A 102 14.29 12.55 9.30
CA LYS A 102 15.07 11.34 9.59
C LYS A 102 16.44 11.42 8.93
N ARG A 103 16.49 11.77 7.63
CA ARG A 103 17.76 11.93 6.90
C ARG A 103 18.69 12.95 7.54
N ARG A 104 18.16 14.10 8.01
CA ARG A 104 18.96 15.11 8.72
C ARG A 104 19.53 14.56 10.02
N ARG A 105 18.71 13.90 10.85
CA ARG A 105 19.17 13.29 12.11
C ARG A 105 20.25 12.23 11.88
N GLU A 106 20.12 11.41 10.84
CA GLU A 106 21.11 10.39 10.48
C GLU A 106 22.43 11.02 10.03
N GLN A 107 22.37 12.10 9.24
CA GLN A 107 23.56 12.86 8.83
C GLN A 107 24.26 13.51 10.04
N ASP A 108 23.50 14.13 10.93
CA ASP A 108 24.03 14.77 12.13
C ASP A 108 24.67 13.74 13.08
N MET A 109 24.04 12.57 13.28
CA MET A 109 24.61 11.48 14.08
C MET A 109 25.88 10.89 13.45
N GLY A 110 25.92 10.74 12.12
CA GLY A 110 27.09 10.27 11.40
C GLY A 110 28.27 11.26 11.46
N ALA A 111 28.00 12.56 11.55
CA ALA A 111 29.01 13.60 11.66
C ALA A 111 29.61 13.72 13.08
N ILE A 112 28.92 13.25 14.13
CA ILE A 112 29.39 13.31 15.53
C ILE A 112 30.30 12.12 15.88
N GLN A 113 30.31 11.05 15.08
CA GLN A 113 31.13 9.85 15.30
C GLN A 113 32.47 9.83 14.53
N VAL A 114 32.86 10.94 13.91
CA VAL A 114 34.14 11.13 13.18
C VAL A 114 34.95 12.23 13.85
#